data_AF-A0AAW9W8F2-F1
#
_entry.id   AF-A0AAW9W8F2-F1
#
_cell.length_a   1.000
_cell.length_b   1.000
_cell.length_c   1.000
_cell.angle_alpha   90.00
_cell.angle_beta   90.00
_cell.angle_gamma   90.00
#
_symmetry.space_group_name_H-M   'P 1'
#
loop_
_entity.id
_entity.type
_entity.pdbx_description
1 polymer ?
#
loop_
_entity_poly.entity_id
_entity_poly.type
_entity_poly.pdbx_seq_one_letter_code
_entity_poly.pdbx_strand_id
1 'polypeptide(L)'
;NFIRKCKILNTKMITFIHDVPPLMFPSNYYLMPEYIEMYNQSDLVVVPSEKMKERLIQEGLTVQKIIIQGMWDHVHNYPLKQPSFQKKLYFAGSVERFEHLSNWA
;
A
#
# COMPACT_ATOMS: atom_id res chain seq x y z
N ASN A 1 19.60 -10.02 4.49
CA ASN A 1 18.47 -9.29 3.87
C ASN A 1 18.88 -8.80 2.46
N PHE A 2 18.00 -8.93 1.47
CA PHE A 2 18.14 -8.44 0.09
C PHE A 2 18.55 -6.96 0.01
N ILE A 3 17.96 -6.10 0.86
CA ILE A 3 18.28 -4.67 0.94
C ILE A 3 19.77 -4.43 1.21
N ARG A 4 20.37 -5.21 2.11
CA ARG A 4 21.81 -5.12 2.41
C ARG A 4 22.67 -5.47 1.20
N LYS A 5 22.25 -6.44 0.37
CA LYS A 5 22.96 -6.80 -0.85
C LYS A 5 22.93 -5.66 -1.88
N CYS A 6 21.79 -4.99 -2.04
CA CYS A 6 21.69 -3.81 -2.90
C CYS A 6 22.58 -2.66 -2.42
N LYS A 7 22.66 -2.42 -1.11
CA LYS A 7 23.56 -1.39 -0.55
C LYS A 7 25.04 -1.64 -0.85
N ILE A 8 25.50 -2.89 -0.86
CA ILE A 8 26.88 -3.24 -1.23
C ILE A 8 27.21 -2.81 -2.66
N LEU A 9 26.21 -2.79 -3.56
CA LEU A 9 26.37 -2.42 -4.96
C LEU A 9 26.36 -0.90 -5.21
N ASN A 10 26.31 -0.08 -4.15
CA ASN A 10 26.26 1.38 -4.24
C ASN A 10 25.11 1.93 -5.13
N THR A 11 23.96 1.25 -5.12
CA THR A 11 22.77 1.63 -5.89
C THR A 11 21.81 2.49 -5.08
N LYS A 12 21.07 3.36 -5.76
CA LYS A 12 19.91 4.05 -5.16
C LYS A 12 18.73 3.11 -4.98
N MET A 13 18.05 3.22 -3.85
CA MET A 13 16.93 2.35 -3.49
C MET A 13 15.65 3.14 -3.31
N ILE A 14 14.61 2.68 -4.01
CA ILE A 14 13.25 3.20 -3.88
C ILE A 14 12.38 2.07 -3.33
N THR A 15 11.71 2.32 -2.22
CA THR A 15 10.68 1.40 -1.71
C THR A 15 9.30 1.89 -2.15
N PHE A 16 8.63 1.11 -2.97
CA PHE A 16 7.23 1.36 -3.33
C PHE A 16 6.33 0.49 -2.46
N ILE A 17 5.62 1.12 -1.51
CA ILE A 17 4.79 0.41 -0.53
C ILE A 17 3.43 0.08 -1.15
N HIS A 18 3.15 -1.22 -1.30
CA HIS A 18 1.84 -1.72 -1.68
C HIS A 18 0.95 -1.94 -0.44
N ASP A 19 1.52 -2.54 0.60
CA ASP A 19 0.82 -2.92 1.83
C ASP A 19 1.71 -2.74 3.06
N VAL A 20 1.10 -2.56 4.22
CA VAL A 20 1.79 -2.49 5.52
C VAL A 20 1.11 -3.48 6.48
N PRO A 21 1.47 -4.78 6.44
CA PRO A 21 0.84 -5.82 7.24
C PRO A 21 0.72 -5.51 8.74
N PRO A 22 1.70 -4.88 9.41
CA PRO A 22 1.57 -4.47 10.82
C PRO A 22 0.40 -3.51 11.10
N LEU A 23 -0.03 -2.73 10.10
CA LEU A 23 -1.16 -1.80 10.21
C LEU A 23 -2.48 -2.44 9.75
N MET A 24 -2.41 -3.48 8.92
CA MET A 24 -3.60 -4.19 8.42
C MET A 24 -4.14 -5.18 9.45
N PHE A 25 -3.26 -5.80 10.22
CA PHE A 25 -3.61 -6.84 11.19
C PHE A 25 -3.03 -6.50 12.56
N PRO A 26 -3.87 -6.24 13.58
CA PRO A 26 -3.40 -5.87 14.92
C PRO A 26 -2.42 -6.89 15.53
N SER A 27 -2.60 -8.18 15.25
CA SER A 27 -1.70 -9.26 15.69
C SER A 27 -0.28 -9.13 15.15
N ASN A 28 -0.07 -8.38 14.06
CA ASN A 28 1.23 -8.20 13.42
C ASN A 28 1.91 -6.87 13.81
N TYR A 29 1.31 -6.07 14.69
CA TYR A 29 1.84 -4.74 15.01
C TYR A 29 3.25 -4.81 15.65
N TYR A 30 3.60 -5.91 16.31
CA TYR A 30 4.95 -6.15 16.84
C TYR A 30 6.06 -6.10 15.77
N LEU A 31 5.72 -6.31 14.48
CA LEU A 31 6.65 -6.22 13.36
C LEU A 31 6.87 -4.79 12.86
N MET A 32 6.13 -3.80 13.37
CA MET A 32 6.22 -2.40 12.91
C MET A 32 7.67 -1.85 12.98
N PRO A 33 8.45 -2.07 14.05
CA PRO A 33 9.84 -1.60 14.10
C PRO A 33 10.72 -2.18 12.98
N GLU A 34 10.57 -3.47 12.66
CA GLU A 34 11.34 -4.13 11.59
C GLU A 34 11.01 -3.54 10.21
N TYR A 35 9.73 -3.22 9.97
CA TYR A 35 9.29 -2.57 8.74
C TYR A 35 9.84 -1.14 8.62
N ILE A 36 9.85 -0.37 9.71
CA ILE A 36 10.44 0.98 9.71
C ILE A 36 11.95 0.93 9.48
N GLU A 37 12.66 0.01 10.14
CA GLU A 37 14.09 -0.19 9.90
C GLU A 37 14.37 -0.55 8.44
N MET A 38 13.51 -1.39 7.85
CA MET A 38 13.58 -1.73 6.43
C MET A 38 13.39 -0.50 5.54
N TYR A 39 12.35 0.31 5.78
CA TYR A 39 12.06 1.51 4.98
C TYR A 39 13.16 2.57 5.08
N ASN A 40 13.71 2.80 6.27
CA ASN A 40 14.79 3.75 6.53
C ASN A 40 16.11 3.41 5.82
N GLN A 41 16.19 2.25 5.17
CA GLN A 41 17.30 1.90 4.30
C GLN A 41 17.16 2.42 2.87
N SER A 42 16.03 3.05 2.52
CA SER A 42 15.73 3.57 1.18
C SER A 42 16.16 5.03 1.01
N ASP A 43 16.51 5.43 -0.21
CA ASP A 43 16.73 6.83 -0.57
C ASP A 43 15.41 7.59 -0.79
N LEU A 44 14.34 6.87 -1.16
CA LEU A 44 13.00 7.39 -1.41
C LEU A 44 11.95 6.32 -1.06
N VAL A 45 10.80 6.76 -0.54
CA VAL A 45 9.64 5.89 -0.32
C VAL A 45 8.43 6.42 -1.09
N VAL A 46 7.71 5.55 -1.79
CA VAL A 46 6.40 5.84 -2.38
C VAL A 46 5.33 5.26 -1.48
N VAL A 47 4.39 6.10 -1.04
CA VAL A 47 3.28 5.73 -0.14
C VAL A 47 1.93 5.98 -0.80
N PRO A 48 0.85 5.27 -0.41
CA PRO A 48 -0.45 5.42 -1.05
C PRO A 48 -1.11 6.79 -0.82
N SER A 49 -0.90 7.42 0.34
CA SER A 49 -1.60 8.66 0.74
C SER A 49 -0.81 9.50 1.74
N GLU A 50 -1.18 10.77 1.88
CA GLU A 50 -0.62 11.66 2.92
C GLU A 50 -0.84 11.11 4.33
N LYS A 51 -2.01 10.53 4.60
CA LYS A 51 -2.29 9.91 5.91
C LYS A 51 -1.36 8.73 6.20
N MET A 52 -1.00 7.94 5.17
CA MET A 52 0.00 6.88 5.34
C MET A 52 1.39 7.46 5.60
N LYS A 53 1.77 8.54 4.90
CA LYS A 53 3.03 9.27 5.16
C LYS A 53 3.13 9.67 6.63
N GLU A 54 2.12 10.38 7.13
CA GLU A 54 2.06 10.87 8.51
C GLU A 54 2.12 9.72 9.51
N ARG A 55 1.35 8.65 9.27
CA ARG A 55 1.37 7.47 10.13
C ARG A 55 2.77 6.86 10.19
N LEU A 56 3.43 6.63 9.06
CA LEU A 56 4.78 6.03 9.05
C LEU A 56 5.83 6.94 9.71
N ILE A 57 5.71 8.26 9.58
CA ILE A 57 6.59 9.20 10.30
C ILE A 57 6.39 9.07 11.82
N GLN A 58 5.14 8.96 12.29
CA GLN A 58 4.85 8.72 13.71
C GLN A 58 5.43 7.40 14.22
N GLU A 59 5.50 6.38 13.37
CA GLU A 59 6.14 5.09 13.67
C GLU A 59 7.69 5.13 13.58
N GLY A 60 8.29 6.24 13.13
CA GLY A 60 9.75 6.43 13.10
C GLY A 60 10.40 6.40 11.71
N LEU A 61 9.63 6.59 10.63
CA LEU A 61 10.19 6.77 9.29
C LEU A 61 11.00 8.08 9.20
N THR A 62 12.26 7.98 8.77
CA THR A 62 13.21 9.11 8.66
C THR A 62 13.58 9.45 7.22
N VAL A 63 13.06 8.72 6.22
CA VAL A 63 13.35 8.98 4.80
C VAL A 63 12.76 10.34 4.39
N GLN A 64 13.62 11.23 3.87
CA GLN A 64 13.22 12.61 3.55
C GLN A 64 12.47 12.73 2.22
N LYS A 65 12.77 11.86 1.24
CA LYS A 65 12.13 11.88 -0.08
C LYS A 65 10.94 10.93 -0.06
N ILE A 66 9.74 11.49 -0.09
CA ILE A 66 8.49 10.72 -0.10
C ILE A 66 7.63 11.20 -1.26
N ILE A 67 7.07 10.24 -2.02
CA ILE A 67 6.10 10.49 -3.09
C ILE A 67 4.77 9.86 -2.69
N ILE A 68 3.67 10.58 -2.95
CA ILE A 68 2.32 10.05 -2.79
C ILE A 68 1.86 9.44 -4.13
N GLN A 69 1.44 8.18 -4.11
CA GLN A 69 0.87 7.49 -5.27
C GLN A 69 -0.53 8.00 -5.62
N GLY A 70 -1.41 8.12 -4.63
CA GLY A 70 -2.80 8.59 -4.80
C GLY A 70 -3.77 7.50 -5.26
N MET A 71 -3.55 6.88 -6.42
CA MET A 71 -4.47 5.90 -7.02
C MET A 71 -3.73 4.74 -7.70
N TRP A 72 -4.40 3.59 -7.81
CA TRP A 72 -3.96 2.49 -8.67
C TRP A 72 -4.41 2.74 -10.11
N ASP A 73 -3.49 2.58 -11.05
CA ASP A 73 -3.85 2.50 -12.46
C ASP A 73 -4.61 1.20 -12.75
N HIS A 74 -5.45 1.24 -13.79
CA HIS A 74 -6.07 0.06 -14.38
C HIS A 74 -5.80 0.07 -15.88
N VAL A 75 -4.61 -0.36 -16.30
CA VAL A 75 -4.21 -0.36 -17.71
C VAL A 75 -5.03 -1.39 -18.48
N HIS A 76 -5.86 -0.95 -19.43
CA HIS A 76 -6.67 -1.82 -20.27
C HIS A 76 -6.91 -1.23 -21.66
N ASN A 77 -7.33 -2.08 -22.61
CA ASN A 77 -7.81 -1.62 -23.93
C ASN A 77 -9.30 -1.90 -24.17
N TYR A 78 -10.04 -2.31 -23.14
CA TYR A 78 -11.45 -2.70 -23.30
C TYR A 78 -12.29 -1.58 -23.93
N PRO A 79 -13.21 -1.93 -24.84
CA PRO A 79 -14.16 -0.95 -25.36
C PRO A 79 -15.08 -0.48 -24.23
N LEU A 80 -15.21 0.83 -24.07
CA LEU A 80 -16.15 1.41 -23.12
C LEU A 80 -17.58 1.23 -23.65
N LYS A 81 -18.46 0.64 -22.84
CA LYS A 81 -19.88 0.54 -23.14
C LYS A 81 -20.59 1.84 -22.74
N GLN A 82 -21.62 2.23 -23.47
CA GLN A 82 -22.49 3.34 -23.06
C GLN A 82 -23.16 2.99 -21.72
N PRO A 83 -22.97 3.78 -20.65
CA PRO A 83 -23.62 3.51 -19.38
C PRO A 83 -25.12 3.79 -19.47
N SER A 84 -25.93 2.91 -18.86
CA SER A 84 -27.36 3.11 -18.62
C SER A 84 -27.60 3.11 -17.12
N PHE A 85 -28.48 3.99 -16.61
CA PHE A 85 -28.81 3.99 -15.20
C PHE A 85 -29.44 2.66 -14.77
N GLN A 86 -28.93 2.09 -13.69
CA GLN A 86 -29.46 0.90 -13.04
C GLN A 86 -29.46 1.12 -11.53
N LYS A 87 -30.54 0.72 -10.84
CA LYS A 87 -30.59 0.70 -9.37
C LYS A 87 -29.82 -0.52 -8.84
N LYS A 88 -28.52 -0.61 -9.18
CA LYS A 88 -27.61 -1.70 -8.81
C LYS A 88 -26.29 -1.12 -8.30
N LEU A 89 -25.68 -1.81 -7.36
CA LEU A 89 -24.33 -1.54 -6.88
C LEU A 89 -23.45 -2.75 -7.21
N TYR A 90 -22.30 -2.50 -7.84
CA TYR A 90 -21.35 -3.56 -8.22
C TYR A 90 -20.20 -3.59 -7.21
N PHE A 91 -19.88 -4.77 -6.70
CA PHE A 91 -18.77 -5.00 -5.78
C PHE A 91 -17.93 -6.18 -6.28
N ALA A 92 -16.70 -5.90 -6.69
CA ALA A 92 -15.77 -6.89 -7.23
C ALA A 92 -14.75 -7.35 -6.17
N GLY A 93 -15.25 -7.76 -4.99
CA GLY A 93 -14.44 -8.26 -3.88
C GLY A 93 -14.86 -9.66 -3.44
N SER A 94 -13.97 -10.38 -2.74
CA SER A 94 -14.28 -11.68 -2.13
C SER A 94 -15.16 -11.47 -0.89
N VAL A 95 -16.24 -12.23 -0.77
CA VAL A 95 -17.19 -12.11 0.35
C VAL A 95 -16.54 -12.56 1.66
N GLU A 96 -15.62 -13.52 1.61
CA GLU A 96 -14.87 -14.01 2.78
C GLU A 96 -14.03 -12.90 3.42
N ARG A 97 -13.47 -11.98 2.62
CA ARG A 97 -12.72 -10.83 3.14
C ARG A 97 -13.63 -9.73 3.70
N PHE A 98 -14.87 -9.66 3.22
CA PHE A 98 -15.85 -8.65 3.60
C PHE A 98 -17.09 -9.32 4.19
N GLU A 99 -16.90 -10.02 5.32
CA GLU A 99 -17.91 -10.92 5.92
C GLU A 99 -19.27 -10.25 6.21
N HIS A 100 -19.29 -8.94 6.44
CA HIS A 100 -20.52 -8.16 6.62
C HIS A 100 -21.40 -8.14 5.36
N LEU A 101 -20.85 -8.51 4.20
CA LEU A 101 -21.57 -8.63 2.93
C LEU A 101 -22.18 -10.02 2.71
N SER A 102 -21.80 -11.02 3.52
CA SER A 102 -22.30 -12.40 3.40
C SER A 102 -23.82 -12.51 3.52
N ASN A 103 -24.43 -11.58 4.26
CA ASN A 103 -25.89 -11.52 4.47
C ASN A 103 -26.51 -10.24 3.89
N TRP A 104 -25.90 -9.62 2.87
CA TRP A 104 -26.38 -8.37 2.26
C TRP A 104 -27.62 -8.56 1.34
N ALA A 105 -28.50 -9.51 1.67
CA ALA A 105 -29.73 -9.79 0.92
C ALA A 105 -30.96 -9.32 1.69
#